data_AF-A0A848M8C0-F1
#
_entry.id   AF-A0A848M8C0-F1
#
_cell.length_a   1.000
_cell.length_b   1.000
_cell.length_c   1.000
_cell.angle_alpha   90.00
_cell.angle_beta   90.00
_cell.angle_gamma   90.00
#
_symmetry.space_group_name_H-M   'P 1'
#
loop_
_entity.id
_entity.type
_entity.pdbx_description
1 polymer ?
#
loop_
_entity_poly.entity_id
_entity_poly.type
_entity_poly.pdbx_seq_one_letter_code
_entity_poly.pdbx_strand_id
1 'polypeptide(L)'
;MDEKKLKAIKDELLKLIDKKSSVQVEKVDRYINLVRSYYLLDAAIEEHGVMITTENGAQRFTKPNPAIAEKNKVNSSLIALGKDLGLDTLVERGSRSTISDLI
;
A
#
# COMPACT_ATOMS: atom_id res chain seq x y z
N MET A 1 -12.22 5.43 -0.74
CA MET A 1 -11.54 4.74 0.37
C MET A 1 -11.99 5.33 1.70
N ASP A 2 -12.15 4.50 2.72
CA ASP A 2 -12.56 4.92 4.06
C ASP A 2 -11.37 5.55 4.83
N GLU A 3 -11.49 6.83 5.14
CA GLU A 3 -10.53 7.58 5.98
C GLU A 3 -10.40 6.99 7.40
N LYS A 4 -11.46 6.35 7.93
CA LYS A 4 -11.38 5.67 9.22
C LYS A 4 -10.42 4.48 9.17
N LYS A 5 -10.41 3.75 8.06
CA LYS A 5 -9.48 2.63 7.83
C LYS A 5 -8.03 3.12 7.77
N LEU A 6 -7.75 4.20 7.05
CA LEU A 6 -6.40 4.79 6.99
C LEU A 6 -5.93 5.25 8.38
N LYS A 7 -6.81 5.87 9.16
CA LYS A 7 -6.51 6.27 10.53
C LYS A 7 -6.20 5.06 11.41
N ALA A 8 -6.99 3.99 11.32
CA ALA A 8 -6.76 2.76 12.09
C ALA A 8 -5.38 2.14 11.76
N ILE A 9 -5.04 2.03 10.47
CA ILE A 9 -3.71 1.54 10.04
C ILE A 9 -2.60 2.43 10.59
N LYS A 10 -2.75 3.76 10.50
CA LYS A 10 -1.76 4.69 11.05
C LYS A 10 -1.57 4.50 12.56
N ASP A 11 -2.66 4.40 13.30
CA ASP A 11 -2.66 4.22 14.75
C ASP A 11 -2.01 2.87 15.14
N GLU A 12 -2.17 1.81 14.34
CA GLU A 12 -1.48 0.54 14.52
C GLU A 12 0.02 0.65 14.26
N LEU A 13 0.43 1.22 13.13
CA LEU A 13 1.83 1.38 12.76
C LEU A 13 2.59 2.25 13.78
N LEU A 14 1.96 3.32 14.28
CA LEU A 14 2.55 4.17 15.32
C LEU A 14 2.83 3.43 16.63
N LYS A 15 2.15 2.30 16.91
CA LYS A 15 2.43 1.47 18.11
C LYS A 15 3.66 0.57 17.94
N LEU A 16 4.11 0.35 16.70
CA LEU A 16 5.21 -0.55 16.37
C LEU A 16 6.58 0.15 16.31
N ILE A 17 6.58 1.48 16.32
CA ILE A 17 7.77 2.31 16.13
C ILE A 17 8.11 3.15 17.36
N ASP A 18 9.34 3.65 17.41
CA ASP A 18 9.73 4.72 18.32
C ASP A 18 9.17 6.06 17.83
N LYS A 19 8.13 6.55 18.51
CA LYS A 19 7.46 7.83 18.21
C LYS A 19 8.35 9.06 18.44
N LYS A 20 9.49 8.93 19.14
CA LYS A 20 10.47 10.03 19.29
C LYS A 20 11.41 10.15 18.09
N SER A 21 11.47 9.11 17.25
CA SER A 21 12.24 9.13 16.01
C SER A 21 11.43 9.76 14.89
N SER A 22 11.76 10.99 14.51
CA SER A 22 11.13 11.67 13.38
C SER A 22 11.22 10.87 12.08
N VAL A 23 12.30 10.10 11.91
CA VAL A 23 12.48 9.22 10.74
C VAL A 23 11.45 8.11 10.73
N GLN A 24 11.17 7.47 11.87
CA GLN A 24 10.18 6.40 11.92
C GLN A 24 8.75 6.93 11.76
N VAL A 25 8.44 8.08 12.36
CA VAL A 25 7.14 8.74 12.19
C VAL A 25 6.89 9.10 10.72
N GLU A 26 7.88 9.69 10.04
CA GLU A 26 7.79 10.01 8.61
C GLU A 26 7.62 8.76 7.74
N LYS A 27 8.25 7.63 8.09
CA LYS A 27 8.04 6.36 7.39
C LYS A 27 6.59 5.89 7.50
N VAL A 28 5.96 6.02 8.66
CA VAL A 28 4.54 5.70 8.85
C VAL A 28 3.67 6.61 7.98
N ASP A 29 3.92 7.91 7.98
CA ASP A 29 3.15 8.86 7.16
C ASP A 29 3.28 8.58 5.66
N ARG A 30 4.49 8.27 5.18
CA ARG A 30 4.71 7.83 3.80
C ARG A 30 3.97 6.54 3.48
N TYR A 31 3.96 5.57 4.39
CA TYR A 31 3.23 4.32 4.20
C TYR A 31 1.74 4.59 4.01
N ILE A 32 1.14 5.43 4.85
CA ILE A 32 -0.28 5.82 4.74
C ILE A 32 -0.56 6.55 3.42
N ASN A 33 0.34 7.43 2.98
CA ASN A 33 0.20 8.09 1.68
C ASN A 33 0.27 7.10 0.52
N LEU A 34 1.13 6.09 0.58
CA LEU A 34 1.21 5.04 -0.44
C LEU A 34 -0.06 4.17 -0.45
N VAL A 35 -0.61 3.81 0.71
CA VAL A 35 -1.92 3.13 0.80
C VAL A 35 -2.99 4.01 0.16
N ARG A 36 -2.97 5.32 0.43
CA ARG A 36 -3.90 6.28 -0.20
C ARG A 36 -3.84 6.20 -1.72
N SER A 37 -2.65 6.37 -2.27
CA SER A 37 -2.40 6.35 -3.72
C SER A 37 -2.78 5.01 -4.35
N TYR A 38 -2.53 3.89 -3.68
CA TYR A 38 -2.86 2.56 -4.20
C TYR A 38 -4.35 2.42 -4.51
N TYR A 39 -5.22 2.82 -3.60
CA TYR A 39 -6.67 2.74 -3.80
C TYR A 39 -7.22 3.83 -4.72
N LEU A 40 -6.56 4.99 -4.83
CA LEU A 40 -6.91 5.98 -5.85
C LEU A 40 -6.64 5.43 -7.26
N LEU A 41 -5.55 4.69 -7.43
CA LEU A 41 -5.25 4.01 -8.69
C LEU A 41 -6.24 2.89 -8.98
N ASP A 42 -6.73 2.16 -7.96
CA ASP A 42 -7.83 1.20 -8.12
C ASP A 42 -9.10 1.89 -8.66
N ALA A 43 -9.50 3.00 -8.05
CA ALA A 43 -10.68 3.75 -8.50
C ALA A 43 -10.52 4.23 -9.96
N ALA A 44 -9.33 4.71 -10.34
CA ALA A 44 -9.05 5.13 -11.72
C ALA A 44 -9.09 3.95 -12.73
N ILE A 45 -8.65 2.76 -12.31
CA ILE A 45 -8.73 1.55 -13.14
C ILE A 45 -10.18 1.07 -13.26
N GLU A 46 -10.96 1.14 -12.19
CA GLU A 46 -12.39 0.80 -12.21
C GLU A 46 -13.19 1.76 -13.10
N GLU A 47 -12.91 3.07 -13.01
CA GLU A 47 -13.58 4.10 -13.79
C GLU A 47 -13.27 4.01 -15.29
N HIS A 48 -12.00 3.84 -15.66
CA HIS A 48 -11.57 3.88 -17.06
C HIS A 48 -11.42 2.50 -17.70
N GLY A 49 -11.52 1.43 -16.91
CA GLY A 49 -11.27 0.07 -17.34
C GLY A 49 -9.79 -0.28 -17.41
N VAL A 50 -9.53 -1.58 -17.59
CA VAL A 50 -8.17 -2.15 -17.66
C VAL A 50 -7.46 -1.87 -18.99
N MET A 51 -8.24 -1.59 -20.04
CA MET A 51 -7.77 -1.17 -21.36
C MET A 51 -8.42 0.17 -21.68
N ILE A 52 -7.62 1.13 -22.16
CA ILE A 52 -8.10 2.44 -22.59
C ILE A 52 -7.87 2.63 -24.08
N THR A 53 -8.82 3.29 -24.73
CA THR A 53 -8.72 3.63 -26.15
C THR A 53 -8.44 5.12 -26.28
N THR A 54 -7.34 5.47 -26.96
CA THR A 54 -6.99 6.86 -27.29
C THR A 54 -7.33 7.13 -28.75
N GLU A 55 -7.97 8.25 -29.02
CA GLU A 55 -8.30 8.71 -30.37
C GLU A 55 -7.47 9.94 -30.71
N ASN A 56 -6.69 9.86 -31.79
CA ASN A 56 -5.87 10.96 -32.30
C ASN A 56 -6.26 11.21 -33.76
N GLY A 57 -7.17 12.18 -33.97
CA GLY A 57 -7.77 12.40 -35.28
C GLY A 57 -8.54 11.17 -35.76
N ALA A 58 -8.13 10.58 -36.88
CA ALA A 58 -8.74 9.36 -37.42
C ALA A 58 -8.14 8.05 -36.85
N GLN A 59 -7.04 8.12 -36.09
CA GLN A 59 -6.37 6.93 -35.55
C GLN A 59 -6.93 6.57 -34.17
N ARG A 60 -7.16 5.28 -33.93
CA ARG A 60 -7.65 4.73 -32.67
C ARG A 60 -6.68 3.67 -32.16
N PHE A 61 -6.18 3.84 -30.93
CA PHE A 61 -5.23 2.90 -30.31
C PHE A 61 -5.76 2.44 -28.96
N THR A 62 -5.85 1.13 -28.76
CA THR A 62 -6.18 0.54 -27.46
C THR A 62 -4.90 0.08 -26.78
N LYS A 63 -4.70 0.51 -25.53
CA LYS A 63 -3.53 0.19 -24.72
C LYS A 63 -3.93 -0.13 -23.28
N PRO A 64 -3.10 -0.84 -22.51
CA PRO A 64 -3.34 -1.02 -21.08
C PRO A 64 -3.46 0.32 -20.37
N ASN A 65 -4.33 0.39 -19.36
CA ASN A 65 -4.47 1.57 -18.52
C ASN A 65 -3.14 1.88 -17.79
N PRO A 66 -2.52 3.06 -17.99
CA PRO A 66 -1.26 3.42 -17.34
C PRO A 66 -1.29 3.33 -15.81
N ALA A 67 -2.46 3.52 -15.19
CA ALA A 67 -2.65 3.39 -13.75
C ALA A 67 -2.27 1.99 -13.21
N ILE A 68 -2.38 0.93 -14.03
CA ILE A 68 -1.98 -0.43 -13.65
C ILE A 68 -0.46 -0.49 -13.37
N ALA A 69 0.34 0.09 -14.26
CA ALA A 69 1.79 0.08 -14.11
C ALA A 69 2.23 0.91 -12.89
N GLU A 70 1.60 2.07 -12.67
CA GLU A 70 1.87 2.89 -11.49
C GLU A 70 1.41 2.22 -10.20
N LYS A 71 0.27 1.53 -10.20
CA LYS A 71 -0.22 0.76 -9.05
C LYS A 71 0.77 -0.32 -8.63
N ASN A 72 1.37 -1.01 -9.60
CA ASN A 72 2.40 -2.02 -9.33
C ASN A 72 3.65 -1.39 -8.69
N LYS A 73 4.08 -0.20 -9.12
CA LYS A 73 5.20 0.52 -8.49
C LYS A 73 4.87 0.92 -7.05
N VAL A 74 3.67 1.47 -6.80
CA VAL A 74 3.21 1.82 -5.45
C VAL A 74 3.16 0.57 -4.56
N ASN A 75 2.71 -0.56 -5.08
CA ASN A 75 2.70 -1.83 -4.35
C ASN A 75 4.11 -2.28 -3.93
N SER A 76 5.08 -2.22 -4.86
CA SER A 76 6.47 -2.53 -4.55
C SER A 76 7.04 -1.60 -3.46
N SER A 77 6.72 -0.30 -3.51
CA SER A 77 7.10 0.65 -2.47
C SER A 77 6.44 0.36 -1.12
N LEU A 78 5.17 -0.04 -1.10
CA LEU A 78 4.47 -0.47 0.12
C LEU A 78 5.14 -1.69 0.76
N ILE A 79 5.50 -2.70 -0.05
CA ILE A 79 6.19 -3.89 0.45
C ILE A 79 7.56 -3.53 1.03
N ALA A 80 8.34 -2.72 0.32
CA ALA A 80 9.67 -2.31 0.79
C ALA A 80 9.59 -1.52 2.11
N LEU A 81 8.67 -0.55 2.19
CA LEU A 81 8.49 0.25 3.40
C LEU A 81 7.87 -0.55 4.55
N GLY A 82 7.01 -1.53 4.24
CA GLY A 82 6.47 -2.46 5.23
C GLY A 82 7.56 -3.32 5.88
N LYS A 83 8.54 -3.79 5.10
CA LYS A 83 9.73 -4.49 5.64
C LYS A 83 10.60 -3.57 6.49
N ASP A 84 10.80 -2.33 6.05
CA ASP A 84 11.56 -1.32 6.80
C ASP A 84 10.87 -0.90 8.11
N LEU A 85 9.54 -1.07 8.21
CA LEU A 85 8.75 -0.95 9.42
C LEU A 85 8.64 -2.26 10.23
N GLY A 86 9.28 -3.34 9.77
CA GLY A 86 9.34 -4.64 10.45
C GLY A 86 8.05 -5.48 10.41
N LEU A 87 7.12 -5.18 9.50
CA LEU A 87 5.80 -5.84 9.44
C LEU A 87 5.88 -7.34 9.05
N ASP A 88 6.92 -7.73 8.33
CA ASP A 88 7.22 -9.11 7.96
C ASP A 88 7.63 -9.96 9.18
N THR A 89 8.30 -9.37 10.17
CA THR A 89 8.76 -10.07 11.37
C THR A 89 7.63 -10.36 12.38
N LEU A 90 6.51 -9.65 12.29
CA LEU A 90 5.35 -9.83 13.18
C LEU A 90 4.57 -11.10 12.87
N VAL A 91 4.57 -11.53 11.60
CA VAL A 91 3.95 -12.79 11.14
C VAL A 91 4.63 -13.99 11.81
N GLU A 92 5.96 -13.95 11.99
CA GLU A 92 6.71 -15.04 12.61
C GLU A 92 6.47 -15.15 14.14
N ARG A 93 6.26 -14.02 14.82
CA ARG A 93 6.00 -14.01 16.27
C ARG A 93 4.62 -14.56 16.63
N GLY A 94 3.61 -14.28 15.81
CA GLY A 94 2.27 -14.87 15.97
C GLY A 94 2.24 -16.38 15.75
N SER A 95 3.14 -16.91 14.91
CA SER A 95 3.24 -18.35 14.64
C SER A 95 4.06 -19.14 15.69
N ARG A 96 4.92 -18.49 16.49
CA ARG A 96 5.70 -19.17 17.55
C ARG A 96 4.94 -19.32 18.86
N SER A 97 4.02 -18.40 19.19
CA SER A 97 3.24 -18.47 20.44
C SER A 97 2.37 -19.73 20.52
N THR A 98 1.83 -20.21 19.40
CA THR A 98 0.96 -21.40 19.38
C THR A 98 1.68 -22.71 19.68
N ILE A 99 3.00 -22.77 19.49
CA ILE A 99 3.80 -23.99 19.73
C ILE A 99 4.27 -24.05 21.19
N SER A 100 4.58 -22.91 21.81
CA SER A 100 4.99 -22.85 23.22
C SER A 100 3.85 -23.03 24.23
N ASP A 101 2.60 -22.81 23.81
CA ASP A 101 1.41 -22.99 24.67
C ASP A 101 0.87 -24.44 24.67
N LEU A 102 1.59 -25.39 24.04
CA LEU A 102 1.20 -26.79 23.89
C LEU A 102 2.07 -27.80 24.65
N ILE A 103 2.97 -27.35 25.54
CA ILE A 103 3.86 -28.20 26.35
C ILE A 103 3.69 -27.92 27.84
#